data_AF-A0A8T6Y8J4-F1
#
_entry.id   AF-A0A8T6Y8J4-F1
#
_cell.length_a   1.000
_cell.length_b   1.000
_cell.length_c   1.000
_cell.angle_alpha   90.00
_cell.angle_beta   90.00
_cell.angle_gamma   90.00
#
_symmetry.space_group_name_H-M   'P 1'
#
loop_
_entity.id
_entity.type
_entity.pdbx_description
1 polymer ?
#
loop_
_entity_poly.entity_id
_entity_poly.type
_entity_poly.pdbx_seq_one_letter_code
_entity_poly.pdbx_strand_id
1 'polypeptide(L)' 'MDGYGMSYGVWGILGLIFSILVIIGLVLLIKYLWESSGAKREQESALEILKKRYARGEISKEEFEEKKKDI' A
#
# COMPACT_ATOMS: atom_id res chain seq x y z
N MET A 1 31.10 22.73 -37.64
CA MET A 1 30.04 21.76 -37.27
C MET A 1 30.22 21.55 -35.79
N ASP A 2 29.18 21.80 -34.97
CA ASP A 2 29.03 21.36 -33.56
C ASP A 2 28.11 22.35 -32.81
N GLY A 3 26.83 22.33 -33.17
CA GLY A 3 25.75 23.08 -32.51
C GLY A 3 24.62 22.19 -32.00
N TYR A 4 24.82 20.87 -32.00
CA TYR A 4 23.80 19.86 -31.68
C TYR A 4 24.10 19.12 -30.37
N GLY A 5 24.96 19.64 -29.49
CA GLY A 5 25.25 19.02 -28.18
C GLY A 5 24.40 19.58 -27.04
N MET A 6 24.05 20.87 -27.08
CA MET A 6 23.37 21.54 -25.96
C MET A 6 21.85 21.31 -25.91
N SER A 7 21.19 21.01 -27.03
CA SER A 7 19.75 20.74 -27.04
C SER A 7 19.42 19.35 -26.44
N TYR A 8 20.23 18.33 -26.73
CA TYR A 8 20.02 16.98 -26.19
C TYR A 8 20.25 16.87 -24.68
N GLY A 9 21.07 17.75 -24.09
CA GLY A 9 21.27 17.79 -22.64
C GLY A 9 20.00 18.20 -21.89
N VAL A 10 19.32 19.25 -22.35
CA VAL A 10 18.09 19.75 -21.70
C VAL A 10 16.92 18.78 -21.90
N TRP A 11 16.75 18.24 -23.11
CA TRP A 11 15.74 17.23 -23.40
C TRP A 11 16.01 15.90 -22.66
N GLY A 12 17.27 15.52 -22.48
CA GLY A 12 17.66 14.36 -21.69
C GLY A 12 17.34 14.53 -20.20
N ILE A 13 17.61 15.70 -19.62
CA ILE A 13 17.28 16.02 -18.22
C ILE A 13 15.77 16.03 -18.00
N LEU A 14 15.00 16.64 -18.92
CA LEU A 14 13.54 16.64 -18.86
C LEU A 14 12.95 15.22 -18.96
N GLY A 15 13.51 14.37 -19.82
CA GLY A 15 13.13 12.95 -19.91
C GLY A 15 13.43 12.16 -18.64
N LEU A 16 14.54 12.47 -17.96
CA LEU A 16 14.92 11.85 -16.69
C LEU A 16 13.95 12.24 -15.57
N ILE A 17 13.63 13.54 -15.47
CA ILE A 17 12.64 14.07 -14.51
C ILE A 17 11.27 13.45 -14.76
N PHE A 18 10.85 13.36 -16.03
CA PHE A 18 9.58 12.73 -16.39
C PHE A 18 9.55 11.25 -15.99
N SER A 19 10.64 10.51 -16.23
CA SER A 19 10.76 9.10 -15.83
C SER A 19 10.66 8.93 -14.31
N ILE A 20 11.31 9.80 -13.54
CA ILE A 20 11.23 9.80 -12.08
C ILE A 20 9.80 10.10 -11.61
N LEU A 21 9.12 11.09 -12.22
CA LEU A 21 7.73 11.41 -11.90
C LEU A 21 6.79 10.24 -12.17
N VAL A 22 6.98 9.53 -13.29
CA VAL A 22 6.19 8.33 -13.63
C VAL A 22 6.41 7.23 -12.59
N ILE A 23 7.65 6.99 -12.18
CA ILE A 23 7.97 5.99 -11.14
C ILE A 23 7.31 6.36 -9.82
N ILE A 24 7.42 7.62 -9.38
CA ILE A 24 6.79 8.10 -8.15
C ILE A 24 5.27 7.93 -8.22
N GLY A 25 4.66 8.31 -9.34
CA GLY A 25 3.22 8.13 -9.58
C GLY A 25 2.81 6.66 -9.50
N LEU A 26 3.59 5.76 -10.08
CA LEU A 26 3.32 4.32 -10.04
C LEU A 26 3.44 3.75 -8.62
N VAL A 27 4.47 4.14 -7.87
CA VAL A 27 4.66 3.72 -6.47
C VAL A 27 3.51 4.20 -5.60
N LEU A 28 3.08 5.46 -5.75
CA LEU A 28 1.94 6.01 -5.02
C LEU A 28 0.63 5.31 -5.39
N LEU A 29 0.42 4.99 -6.67
CA LEU A 29 -0.75 4.26 -7.14
C LEU A 29 -0.79 2.86 -6.54
N ILE A 30 0.33 2.13 -6.57
CA ILE A 30 0.42 0.80 -5.96
C ILE A 30 0.19 0.89 -4.45
N LYS A 31 0.81 1.86 -3.76
CA LYS A 31 0.63 2.07 -2.32
C LYS A 31 -0.83 2.35 -1.97
N TYR A 32 -1.50 3.21 -2.73
CA TYR A 32 -2.90 3.56 -2.52
C TYR A 32 -3.82 2.37 -2.80
N LEU A 33 -3.57 1.61 -3.86
CA LEU A 33 -4.30 0.38 -4.16
C LEU A 33 -4.07 -0.67 -3.07
N TRP A 34 -2.87 -0.80 -2.51
CA TRP A 34 -2.61 -1.75 -1.43
C TRP A 34 -3.30 -1.33 -0.12
N GLU A 35 -3.30 -0.03 0.19
CA GLU A 35 -4.05 0.53 1.33
C GLU A 35 -5.57 0.40 1.14
N SER A 36 -6.09 0.48 -0.10
CA SER A 36 -7.52 0.36 -0.38
C SER A 36 -8.00 -1.09 -0.56
N SER A 37 -7.13 -2.02 -0.99
CA SER A 37 -7.53 -3.34 -1.51
C SER A 37 -7.46 -4.48 -0.50
N GLY A 38 -7.33 -4.21 0.80
CA GLY A 38 -7.94 -5.14 1.75
C GLY A 38 -7.06 -5.74 2.84
N ALA A 39 -5.76 -5.47 2.94
CA ALA A 39 -5.01 -5.95 4.11
C ALA A 39 -5.57 -5.37 5.43
N LYS A 40 -5.90 -4.07 5.45
CA LYS A 40 -6.50 -3.42 6.62
C LYS A 40 -7.99 -3.74 6.81
N ARG A 41 -8.73 -3.91 5.69
CA ARG A 41 -10.18 -4.17 5.71
C ARG A 41 -10.50 -5.62 6.08
N GLU A 42 -9.66 -6.56 5.66
CA GLU A 42 -9.75 -7.98 6.00
C GLU A 42 -9.34 -8.23 7.46
N GLN A 43 -8.29 -7.55 7.96
CA GLN A 43 -7.95 -7.55 9.39
C GLN A 43 -9.07 -6.97 10.27
N GLU A 44 -9.66 -5.84 9.88
CA GLU A 44 -10.83 -5.30 10.59
C GLU A 44 -12.00 -6.29 10.58
N SER A 45 -12.28 -6.95 9.45
CA SER A 45 -13.34 -7.96 9.36
C SER A 45 -13.07 -9.18 10.26
N ALA A 46 -11.84 -9.71 10.27
CA ALA A 46 -11.47 -10.85 11.12
C ALA A 46 -11.59 -10.51 12.62
N LEU A 47 -11.12 -9.33 13.03
CA LEU A 47 -11.27 -8.83 14.40
C LEU A 47 -12.73 -8.59 14.79
N GLU A 48 -13.54 -8.05 13.88
CA GLU A 48 -14.99 -7.88 14.11
C GLU A 48 -15.71 -9.22 14.27
N ILE A 49 -15.35 -10.23 13.47
CA ILE A 49 -15.89 -11.60 13.59
C ILE A 49 -15.53 -12.20 14.95
N LEU A 50 -14.26 -12.09 15.36
CA LEU A 50 -13.79 -12.56 16.68
C LEU A 50 -14.55 -11.87 17.82
N LYS A 51 -14.68 -10.54 17.76
CA LYS A 51 -15.38 -9.75 18.78
C LYS A 51 -16.86 -10.12 18.90
N LYS A 52 -17.52 -10.39 17.76
CA LYS A 52 -18.93 -10.81 17.71
C LYS A 52 -19.15 -12.18 18.36
N ARG A 53 -18.22 -13.14 18.16
CA ARG A 53 -18.28 -14.46 18.80
C ARG A 53 -17.99 -14.40 20.30
N TYR A 54 -17.04 -13.56 20.71
CA TYR A 54 -16.76 -13.31 22.12
C TYR A 54 -17.99 -12.73 22.84
N ALA A 55 -18.66 -11.74 22.23
CA ALA A 55 -19.88 -11.15 22.79
C ALA A 55 -21.06 -12.15 22.86
N ARG A 56 -21.08 -13.16 21.99
CA ARG A 56 -22.05 -14.26 22.05
C ARG A 56 -21.68 -15.33 23.08
N GLY A 57 -20.47 -15.27 23.65
CA GLY A 57 -19.95 -16.31 24.55
C GLY A 57 -19.56 -17.61 23.83
N GLU A 58 -19.41 -17.57 22.50
CA GLU A 58 -19.01 -18.75 21.69
C GLU A 58 -17.51 -19.04 21.78
N ILE A 59 -16.70 -18.07 22.21
CA ILE A 59 -15.25 -18.20 22.42
C ILE A 59 -14.86 -17.61 23.77
N SER A 60 -13.84 -18.19 24.42
CA SER A 60 -13.33 -17.65 25.69
C SER A 60 -12.48 -16.39 25.49
N LYS A 61 -12.21 -15.66 26.57
CA LYS A 61 -11.30 -14.52 26.55
C LYS A 61 -9.87 -14.93 26.18
N GLU A 62 -9.43 -16.12 26.60
CA GLU A 62 -8.13 -16.66 26.21
C GLU A 62 -8.05 -16.90 24.70
N GLU A 63 -9.06 -17.56 24.12
CA GLU A 63 -9.10 -17.83 22.67
C GLU A 63 -9.16 -16.54 21.82
N PHE A 64 -9.85 -15.52 22.31
CA PHE A 64 -9.90 -14.20 21.66
C PHE A 64 -8.52 -13.53 21.65
N GLU A 65 -7.81 -13.54 22.78
CA GLU A 65 -6.48 -12.92 22.89
C GLU A 65 -5.41 -13.67 22.10
N GLU A 66 -5.49 -15.01 22.04
CA GLU A 66 -4.59 -15.83 21.22
C GLU A 66 -4.73 -15.50 19.73
N LYS A 67 -5.98 -15.49 19.22
CA LYS A 67 -6.26 -15.23 17.80
C LYS A 67 -6.00 -13.78 17.41
N LYS A 68 -6.08 -12.84 18.35
CA LYS A 68 -5.75 -11.43 18.11
C LYS A 68 -4.24 -11.19 18.01
N LYS A 69 -3.40 -12.00 18.66
CA LYS A 69 -1.94 -11.89 18.59
C LYS A 69 -1.35 -12.45 17.29
N ASP A 70 -2.09 -13.33 16.63
CA ASP A 70 -1.68 -14.01 15.39
C ASP A 70 -2.04 -13.21 14.12
N ILE A 71 -2.76 -12.08 14.27
CA ILE A 71 -3.22 -11.16 13.21
C ILE A 71 -2.43 -9.85 13.27
#